data_AF-A0A832UAY4-F1
#
_entry.id   AF-A0A832UAY4-F1
#
_cell.length_a   1.000
_cell.length_b   1.000
_cell.length_c   1.000
_cell.angle_alpha   90.00
_cell.angle_beta   90.00
_cell.angle_gamma   90.00
#
_symmetry.space_group_name_H-M   'P 1'
#
loop_
_entity.id
_entity.type
_entity.pdbx_description
1 polymer ?
#
loop_
_entity_poly.entity_id
_entity_poly.type
_entity_poly.pdbx_seq_one_letter_code
_entity_poly.pdbx_strand_id
1 'polypeptide(L)'
;MFQIKRKVGKIEVVLDAKKVGEDYMLTLTGGEKHVGAVGVGLFDEKSQRASSSVITMPGHREEYLALDGARQVSRATKKTSVFVVGIHKDNISPEEIKDIVSVAGEMIESFIAFYKKEDEQGRQNNDLNNA
;
A
#
# COMPACT_ATOMS: atom_id res chain seq x y z
N MET A 1 7.48 -6.54 -10.08
CA MET A 1 7.79 -5.64 -8.95
C MET A 1 7.32 -4.26 -9.36
N PHE A 2 6.49 -3.61 -8.55
CA PHE A 2 5.92 -2.29 -8.86
C PHE A 2 6.57 -1.25 -7.96
N GLN A 3 6.98 -0.12 -8.52
CA GLN A 3 7.52 1.01 -7.77
C GLN A 3 7.02 2.31 -8.38
N ILE A 4 6.58 3.24 -7.54
CA ILE A 4 6.28 4.61 -7.94
C ILE A 4 6.84 5.58 -6.92
N LYS A 5 7.24 6.75 -7.42
CA LYS A 5 7.80 7.85 -6.64
C LYS A 5 6.99 9.11 -6.85
N ARG A 6 6.79 9.89 -5.79
CA ARG A 6 6.09 11.18 -5.82
C ARG A 6 6.82 12.16 -4.92
N LYS A 7 6.94 13.40 -5.39
CA LYS A 7 7.54 14.49 -4.61
C LYS A 7 6.43 15.23 -3.86
N VAL A 8 6.57 15.36 -2.55
CA VAL A 8 5.63 16.07 -1.68
C VAL A 8 6.41 17.14 -0.91
N GLY A 9 6.25 18.39 -1.31
CA GLY A 9 7.08 19.50 -0.82
C GLY A 9 8.58 19.22 -1.02
N LYS A 10 9.31 19.05 0.08
CA LYS A 10 10.77 18.81 0.11
C LYS A 10 11.18 17.35 0.17
N ILE A 11 10.24 16.41 0.37
CA ILE A 11 10.56 14.98 0.46
C ILE A 11 10.08 14.23 -0.77
N GLU A 12 10.75 13.11 -1.07
CA GLU A 12 10.27 12.11 -2.02
C GLU A 12 9.64 10.96 -1.24
N VAL A 13 8.40 10.63 -1.59
CA VAL A 13 7.66 9.47 -1.08
C VAL A 13 7.73 8.37 -2.13
N VAL A 14 8.06 7.16 -1.70
CA VAL A 14 8.25 5.98 -2.54
C VAL A 14 7.33 4.88 -2.06
N LEU A 15 6.52 4.34 -2.98
CA LEU A 15 5.73 3.13 -2.78
C LEU A 15 6.36 2.01 -3.58
N ASP A 16 6.79 0.95 -2.89
CA ASP A 16 7.22 -0.31 -3.47
C ASP A 16 6.17 -1.38 -3.18
N ALA A 17 5.90 -2.23 -4.16
CA ALA A 17 5.04 -3.39 -4.01
C ALA A 17 5.68 -4.64 -4.62
N LYS A 18 5.70 -5.70 -3.81
CA LYS A 18 6.24 -7.02 -4.15
C LYS A 18 5.18 -8.08 -3.90
N LYS A 19 4.97 -8.96 -4.89
CA LYS A 19 4.17 -10.17 -4.72
C LYS A 19 4.99 -11.21 -3.94
N VAL A 20 4.37 -11.85 -2.95
CA VAL A 20 4.94 -12.92 -2.13
C VAL A 20 3.99 -14.11 -2.22
N GLY A 21 4.28 -15.04 -3.13
CA GLY A 21 3.30 -16.06 -3.50
C GLY A 21 2.07 -15.41 -4.12
N GLU A 22 0.93 -15.50 -3.42
CA GLU A 22 -0.34 -14.86 -3.80
C GLU A 22 -0.62 -13.55 -3.06
N ASP A 23 0.18 -13.25 -2.03
CA ASP A 23 0.01 -12.09 -1.16
C ASP A 23 0.87 -10.90 -1.61
N TYR A 24 0.64 -9.73 -1.00
CA TYR A 24 1.38 -8.51 -1.33
C TYR A 24 2.11 -7.92 -0.13
N MET A 25 3.38 -7.57 -0.33
CA MET A 25 4.16 -6.76 0.61
C MET A 25 4.41 -5.39 0.00
N LEU A 26 3.93 -4.35 0.67
CA LEU A 26 4.09 -2.96 0.27
C LEU A 26 4.92 -2.20 1.30
N THR A 27 5.73 -1.25 0.81
CA THR A 27 6.44 -0.30 1.66
C THR A 27 6.20 1.11 1.18
N LEU A 28 5.76 2.01 2.05
CA LEU A 28 5.63 3.44 1.79
C LEU A 28 6.66 4.19 2.65
N THR A 29 7.67 4.76 1.99
CA THR A 29 8.79 5.42 2.69
C THR A 29 9.02 6.82 2.16
N GLY A 30 9.58 7.71 2.98
CA GLY A 30 9.93 9.05 2.54
C GLY A 30 10.79 9.80 3.56
N GLY A 31 11.64 10.70 3.08
CA GLY A 31 12.65 11.35 3.91
C GLY A 31 13.62 10.34 4.52
N GLU A 32 13.82 10.39 5.85
CA GLU A 32 14.59 9.35 6.56
C GLU A 32 13.75 8.07 6.73
N LYS A 33 14.13 7.04 5.97
CA LYS A 33 13.37 5.79 5.87
C LYS A 33 13.58 4.95 7.13
N HIS A 34 12.47 4.51 7.71
CA HIS A 34 12.46 3.60 8.85
C HIS A 34 11.21 2.71 8.78
N VAL A 35 11.01 1.85 9.78
CA VAL A 35 9.77 1.09 9.96
C VAL A 35 9.02 1.74 11.10
N GLY A 36 7.98 2.52 10.79
CA GLY A 36 7.20 3.26 11.77
C GLY A 36 5.89 2.58 12.14
N ALA A 37 5.23 1.97 11.16
CA ALA A 37 4.05 1.13 11.38
C ALA A 37 3.99 -0.02 10.37
N VAL A 38 3.38 -1.13 10.77
CA VAL A 38 3.12 -2.30 9.92
C VAL A 38 1.66 -2.68 10.01
N GLY A 39 0.95 -2.54 8.90
CA GLY A 39 -0.44 -2.94 8.73
C GLY A 39 -0.54 -4.30 8.05
N VAL A 40 -1.47 -5.14 8.48
CA VAL A 40 -1.82 -6.39 7.80
C VAL A 40 -3.30 -6.32 7.43
N GLY A 41 -3.60 -6.48 6.14
CA GLY A 41 -4.94 -6.48 5.58
C GLY A 41 -5.35 -7.89 5.15
N LEU A 42 -6.57 -8.27 5.50
CA LEU A 42 -7.15 -9.57 5.20
C LEU A 42 -8.49 -9.39 4.48
N PHE A 43 -8.75 -10.27 3.52
CA PHE A 43 -10.02 -10.34 2.81
C PHE A 43 -10.77 -11.60 3.23
N ASP A 44 -11.98 -11.43 3.74
CA ASP A 44 -12.87 -12.54 4.08
C ASP A 44 -13.82 -12.81 2.90
N GLU A 45 -13.59 -13.92 2.21
CA GLU A 45 -14.41 -14.38 1.08
C GLU A 45 -15.87 -14.66 1.49
N LYS A 46 -16.14 -15.03 2.75
CA LYS A 46 -17.52 -15.31 3.18
C LYS A 46 -18.33 -14.05 3.32
N SER A 47 -17.76 -13.01 3.93
CA SER A 47 -18.44 -11.73 4.13
C SER A 47 -18.22 -10.73 3.01
N GLN A 48 -17.32 -11.01 2.06
CA GLN A 48 -16.86 -10.09 1.00
C GLN A 48 -16.37 -8.75 1.58
N ARG A 49 -15.69 -8.79 2.74
CA ARG A 49 -15.17 -7.61 3.45
C ARG A 49 -13.67 -7.72 3.68
N ALA A 50 -13.03 -6.56 3.68
CA ALA A 50 -11.64 -6.41 4.08
C ALA A 50 -11.54 -5.77 5.46
N SER A 51 -10.67 -6.33 6.29
CA SER A 51 -10.25 -5.80 7.60
C SER A 51 -8.74 -5.60 7.61
N SER A 52 -8.25 -4.82 8.57
CA SER A 52 -6.82 -4.69 8.81
C SER A 52 -6.51 -4.51 10.30
N SER A 53 -5.28 -4.83 10.66
CA SER A 53 -4.70 -4.61 12.00
C SER A 53 -3.32 -4.01 11.84
N VAL A 54 -2.85 -3.27 12.85
CA VAL A 54 -1.61 -2.50 12.75
C VAL A 54 -0.79 -2.63 14.02
N ILE A 55 0.53 -2.64 13.86
CA ILE A 55 1.51 -2.50 14.93
C ILE A 55 2.32 -1.24 14.64
N THR A 56 2.29 -0.29 15.56
CA THR A 56 3.00 1.00 15.45
C THR A 56 4.21 0.99 16.38
N MET A 57 5.37 1.42 15.88
CA MET A 57 6.57 1.56 16.70
C MET A 57 6.39 2.74 17.70
N PRO A 58 6.97 2.66 18.91
CA PRO A 58 6.81 3.72 19.91
C PRO A 58 7.25 5.10 19.37
N GLY A 59 6.39 6.11 19.50
CA GLY A 59 6.66 7.49 19.08
C GLY A 59 6.35 7.81 17.61
N HIS A 60 5.94 6.81 16.82
CA HIS A 60 5.59 6.96 15.41
C HIS A 60 4.10 7.22 15.18
N ARG A 61 3.76 7.85 14.05
CA ARG A 61 2.37 8.26 13.73
C ARG A 61 1.86 7.73 12.39
N GLU A 62 2.57 6.77 11.81
CA GLU A 62 2.28 6.22 10.49
C GLU A 62 1.16 5.16 10.51
N GLU A 63 0.54 4.93 11.68
CA GLU A 63 -0.51 3.95 11.92
C GLU A 63 -1.63 4.00 10.87
N TYR A 64 -2.17 5.19 10.62
CA TYR A 64 -3.29 5.39 9.72
C TYR A 64 -2.97 4.91 8.30
N LEU A 65 -1.81 5.31 7.77
CA LEU A 65 -1.38 4.94 6.41
C LEU A 65 -1.17 3.43 6.28
N ALA A 66 -0.57 2.81 7.30
CA ALA A 66 -0.33 1.37 7.31
C ALA A 66 -1.66 0.59 7.37
N LEU A 67 -2.58 1.01 8.26
CA LEU A 67 -3.87 0.35 8.46
C LEU A 67 -4.78 0.51 7.23
N ASP A 68 -4.92 1.73 6.72
CA ASP A 68 -5.79 2.04 5.58
C ASP A 68 -5.25 1.38 4.31
N GLY A 69 -3.96 1.55 4.02
CA GLY A 69 -3.36 0.99 2.83
C GLY A 69 -3.46 -0.53 2.78
N ALA A 70 -3.20 -1.22 3.90
CA ALA A 70 -3.30 -2.69 3.94
C ALA A 70 -4.75 -3.14 3.69
N ARG A 71 -5.74 -2.43 4.25
CA ARG A 71 -7.15 -2.73 4.00
C ARG A 71 -7.53 -2.52 2.53
N GLN A 72 -7.10 -1.40 1.94
CA GLN A 72 -7.44 -1.05 0.56
C GLN A 72 -6.87 -2.05 -0.43
N VAL A 73 -5.60 -2.42 -0.27
CA VAL A 73 -4.94 -3.42 -1.12
C VAL A 73 -5.60 -4.78 -0.97
N SER A 74 -5.83 -5.23 0.26
CA SER A 74 -6.47 -6.53 0.50
C SER A 74 -7.88 -6.57 -0.10
N ARG A 75 -8.66 -5.50 0.04
CA ARG A 75 -10.00 -5.37 -0.57
C ARG A 75 -9.97 -5.48 -2.09
N ALA A 76 -9.00 -4.82 -2.72
CA ALA A 76 -8.91 -4.77 -4.18
C ALA A 76 -8.38 -6.07 -4.79
N THR A 77 -7.42 -6.70 -4.11
CA THR A 77 -6.74 -7.91 -4.59
C THR A 77 -7.46 -9.19 -4.18
N LYS A 78 -8.27 -9.13 -3.12
CA LYS A 78 -8.81 -10.30 -2.40
C LYS A 78 -7.72 -11.22 -1.83
N LYS A 79 -6.55 -10.66 -1.53
CA LYS A 79 -5.37 -11.36 -1.00
C LYS A 79 -4.92 -10.75 0.32
N THR A 80 -4.05 -11.44 1.05
CA THR A 80 -3.40 -10.83 2.21
C THR A 80 -2.47 -9.72 1.73
N SER A 81 -2.41 -8.62 2.48
CA SER A 81 -1.42 -7.58 2.24
C SER A 81 -0.73 -7.16 3.53
N VAL A 82 0.58 -6.98 3.45
CA VAL A 82 1.41 -6.41 4.51
C VAL A 82 1.88 -5.05 4.03
N PHE A 83 1.65 -4.01 4.81
CA PHE A 83 2.00 -2.65 4.46
C PHE A 83 2.86 -2.03 5.55
N VAL A 84 4.14 -1.84 5.22
CA VAL A 84 5.11 -1.16 6.07
C VAL A 84 5.16 0.31 5.70
N VAL A 85 5.02 1.20 6.69
CA VAL A 85 5.11 2.65 6.47
C VAL A 85 6.16 3.25 7.38
N GLY A 86 6.98 4.14 6.83
CA GLY A 86 7.94 4.91 7.61
C GLY A 86 8.39 6.14 6.83
N ILE A 87 7.81 7.27 7.20
CA ILE A 87 8.06 8.57 6.59
C ILE A 87 8.54 9.49 7.70
N HIS A 88 9.77 9.99 7.59
CA HIS A 88 10.29 10.96 8.55
C HIS A 88 10.58 12.29 7.86
N LYS A 89 10.11 13.36 8.49
CA LYS A 89 10.42 14.72 8.08
C LYS A 89 10.42 15.63 9.30
N ASP A 90 11.53 16.35 9.49
CA ASP A 90 11.65 17.34 10.56
C ASP A 90 10.61 18.45 10.42
N ASN A 91 10.03 18.84 11.56
CA ASN A 91 9.09 19.96 11.68
C ASN A 91 7.95 19.90 10.64
N ILE A 92 7.42 18.70 10.38
CA ILE A 92 6.32 18.51 9.43
C ILE A 92 5.07 19.29 9.85
N SER A 93 4.51 20.08 8.94
CA SER A 93 3.28 20.82 9.20
C SER A 93 2.03 19.94 9.00
N PRO A 94 0.88 20.28 9.62
CA PRO A 94 -0.37 19.58 9.39
C PRO A 94 -0.81 19.54 7.91
N GLU A 95 -0.54 20.61 7.16
CA GLU A 95 -0.82 20.68 5.72
C GLU A 95 0.04 19.67 4.95
N GLU A 96 1.33 19.58 5.28
CA GLU A 96 2.25 18.65 4.65
C GLU A 96 1.92 17.19 5.02
N ILE A 97 1.45 16.92 6.24
CA ILE A 97 0.90 15.61 6.61
C ILE A 97 -0.28 15.26 5.69
N LYS A 98 -1.19 16.22 5.49
CA LYS A 98 -2.38 16.02 4.65
C LYS A 98 -2.00 15.74 3.20
N ASP A 99 -1.03 16.47 2.67
CA ASP A 99 -0.50 16.25 1.32
C ASP A 99 0.13 14.87 1.18
N ILE A 100 0.94 14.44 2.15
CA ILE A 100 1.53 13.09 2.17
C ILE A 100 0.45 12.03 2.19
N VAL A 101 -0.58 12.19 3.02
CA VAL A 101 -1.69 11.23 3.11
C VAL A 101 -2.47 11.16 1.80
N SER A 102 -2.75 12.31 1.16
CA SER A 102 -3.40 12.36 -0.14
C SER A 102 -2.58 11.63 -1.21
N VAL A 103 -1.29 11.96 -1.30
CA VAL A 103 -0.39 11.35 -2.28
C VAL A 103 -0.22 9.86 -2.03
N ALA A 104 -0.14 9.44 -0.77
CA ALA A 104 -0.11 8.02 -0.42
C ALA A 104 -1.36 7.27 -0.91
N GLY A 105 -2.55 7.87 -0.75
CA GLY A 105 -3.81 7.34 -1.28
C GLY A 105 -3.76 7.15 -2.80
N GLU A 106 -3.36 8.18 -3.54
CA GLU A 106 -3.20 8.12 -5.00
C GLU A 106 -2.18 7.06 -5.46
N MET A 107 -1.10 6.89 -4.69
CA MET A 107 -0.09 5.88 -4.96
C MET A 107 -0.64 4.46 -4.77
N ILE A 108 -1.45 4.25 -3.73
CA ILE A 108 -2.13 2.97 -3.48
C ILE A 108 -3.14 2.68 -4.59
N GLU A 109 -3.93 3.67 -5.01
CA GLU A 109 -4.87 3.53 -6.13
C GLU A 109 -4.14 3.18 -7.44
N SER A 110 -2.98 3.79 -7.68
CA SER A 110 -2.12 3.49 -8.84
C SER A 110 -1.65 2.04 -8.83
N PHE A 111 -1.25 1.51 -7.66
CA PHE A 111 -0.90 0.11 -7.51
C PHE A 111 -2.11 -0.81 -7.75
N ILE A 112 -3.27 -0.48 -7.20
CA ILE A 112 -4.51 -1.26 -7.40
C ILE A 112 -4.90 -1.30 -8.88
N ALA A 113 -4.80 -0.16 -9.59
CA ALA A 113 -5.08 -0.10 -11.02
C ALA A 113 -4.08 -0.92 -11.85
N PHE A 114 -2.80 -0.91 -11.46
CA PHE A 114 -1.77 -1.76 -12.06
C PHE A 114 -2.12 -3.25 -11.88
N TYR A 115 -2.46 -3.67 -10.65
CA TYR A 115 -2.84 -5.05 -10.37
C TYR A 115 -4.04 -5.52 -11.21
N LYS A 116 -5.10 -4.71 -11.30
CA LYS A 116 -6.29 -5.07 -12.08
C LYS A 116 -5.98 -5.34 -13.55
N LYS A 117 -5.09 -4.54 -14.15
CA LYS A 117 -4.64 -4.75 -15.53
C LYS A 117 -3.86 -6.06 -15.69
N GLU A 118 -2.99 -6.40 -14.75
CA GLU A 118 -2.25 -7.67 -14.77
C GLU A 118 -3.21 -8.87 -14.60
N ASP A 119 -4.19 -8.79 -13.71
CA ASP A 119 -5.19 -9.84 -13.48
C ASP A 119 -6.09 -10.07 -14.72
N GLU A 120 -6.54 -8.99 -15.37
CA GLU A 120 -7.31 -9.07 -16.62
C GLU A 120 -6.52 -9.74 -17.76
N GLN A 121 -5.25 -9.36 -17.94
CA GLN A 121 -4.36 -9.97 -18.94
C GLN A 121 -4.06 -11.44 -18.64
N GLY A 122 -3.88 -11.78 -17.36
CA GLY A 122 -3.67 -13.17 -16.92
C GLY A 122 -4.87 -14.06 -17.23
N ARG A 123 -6.09 -13.56 -17.06
CA ARG A 123 -7.32 -14.31 -17.39
C ARG A 123 -7.48 -14.52 -18.90
N GLN A 124 -7.30 -13.47 -19.70
CA GLN A 124 -7.40 -13.57 -21.17
C GLN A 124 -6.41 -14.58 -21.76
N ASN A 125 -5.18 -14.64 -21.24
CA ASN A 125 -4.17 -15.60 -21.69
C ASN A 125 -4.51 -17.05 -21.30
N ASN A 126 -5.15 -17.27 -20.15
CA ASN A 126 -5.58 -18.60 -19.73
C ASN A 126 -6.79 -19.11 -20.53
N ASP A 127 -7.70 -18.23 -20.95
CA ASP A 127 -8.84 -18.60 -21.79
C ASP A 127 -8.40 -18.96 -23.22
N LEU A 128 -7.39 -18.27 -23.76
CA LEU A 128 -6.82 -18.56 -25.09
C LEU A 128 -6.00 -19.86 -25.14
N ASN A 129 -5.32 -20.22 -24.05
CA ASN A 129 -4.49 -21.42 -23.99
C ASN A 129 -5.27 -22.71 -23.65
N ASN A 130 -6.52 -22.58 -23.21
CA ASN A 130 -7.43 -23.69 -22.90
C ASN A 130 -8.53 -23.90 -23.96
N ALA A 131 -8.47 -23.16 -25.07
CA ALA A 131 -9.34 -23.32 -26.25
C ALA A 131 -8.59 -24.09 -27.36
#